data_AF-A0A318RAQ4-F1
#
_entry.id   AF-A0A318RAQ4-F1
#
_cell.length_a   1.000
_cell.length_b   1.000
_cell.length_c   1.000
_cell.angle_alpha   90.00
_cell.angle_beta   90.00
_cell.angle_gamma   90.00
#
_symmetry.space_group_name_H-M   'P 1'
#
loop_
_entity.id
_entity.type
_entity.pdbx_description
1 polymer ?
#
loop_
_entity_poly.entity_id
_entity_poly.type
_entity_poly.pdbx_seq_one_letter_code
_entity_poly.pdbx_strand_id
1 'polypeptide(L)' 'MASSRPDVADVEQARYLAAELERWVDRLAEDVERESATSVIAAKRAELYDVQRQLKALRETFPQAFRTR' A
#
# COMPACT_ATOMS: atom_id res chain seq x y z
N MET A 1 -16.76 4.33 -24.64
CA MET A 1 -15.52 4.31 -23.83
C MET A 1 -15.28 2.88 -23.43
N ALA A 2 -14.18 2.27 -23.88
CA ALA A 2 -13.88 0.88 -23.54
C ALA A 2 -13.52 0.80 -22.05
N SER A 3 -14.43 0.27 -21.25
CA SER A 3 -14.12 -0.17 -19.89
C SER A 3 -13.33 -1.46 -20.04
N SER A 4 -12.02 -1.33 -20.28
CA SER A 4 -11.11 -2.48 -20.32
C SER A 4 -11.10 -3.08 -18.93
N ARG A 5 -11.67 -4.28 -18.78
CA ARG A 5 -11.44 -5.10 -17.59
C ARG A 5 -9.92 -5.23 -17.42
N PRO A 6 -9.37 -4.98 -16.22
CA PRO A 6 -7.96 -5.26 -15.96
C PRO A 6 -7.67 -6.70 -16.33
N ASP A 7 -6.59 -6.91 -17.07
CA ASP A 7 -6.21 -8.26 -17.45
C ASP A 7 -5.58 -9.00 -16.24
N VAL A 8 -5.28 -10.29 -16.42
CA VAL A 8 -4.72 -11.11 -15.34
C VAL A 8 -3.36 -10.58 -14.87
N ALA A 9 -2.55 -9.99 -15.76
CA ALA A 9 -1.24 -9.45 -15.43
C ALA A 9 -1.37 -8.20 -14.55
N ASP A 10 -2.30 -7.30 -14.87
CA ASP A 10 -2.60 -6.12 -14.05
C ASP A 10 -3.03 -6.50 -12.63
N VAL A 11 -3.82 -7.57 -12.50
CA VAL A 11 -4.32 -8.07 -11.22
C VAL A 11 -3.20 -8.68 -10.38
N GLU A 12 -2.34 -9.52 -10.97
CA GLU A 12 -1.18 -10.09 -10.27
C GLU A 12 -0.18 -9.00 -9.86
N GLN A 13 0.05 -8.00 -10.72
CA GLN A 13 0.91 -6.87 -10.39
C GLN A 13 0.33 -6.02 -9.25
N ALA A 14 -0.99 -5.80 -9.22
CA ALA A 14 -1.65 -5.14 -8.11
C ALA A 14 -1.52 -5.94 -6.79
N ARG A 15 -1.60 -7.27 -6.83
CA ARG A 15 -1.32 -8.12 -5.65
C ARG A 15 0.12 -7.97 -5.16
N TYR A 16 1.07 -8.03 -6.09
CA TYR A 16 2.48 -7.88 -5.76
C TYR A 16 2.78 -6.52 -5.13
N LEU A 17 2.30 -5.43 -5.74
CA LEU A 17 2.47 -4.08 -5.23
C LEU A 17 1.82 -3.89 -3.86
N ALA A 18 0.62 -4.43 -3.64
CA ALA A 18 -0.01 -4.39 -2.32
C ALA A 18 0.84 -5.08 -1.26
N ALA A 19 1.40 -6.26 -1.56
CA ALA A 19 2.23 -6.99 -0.61
C ALA A 19 3.53 -6.22 -0.27
N GLU A 20 4.13 -5.53 -1.24
CA GLU A 20 5.29 -4.65 -0.97
C GLU A 20 4.91 -3.44 -0.10
N LEU A 21 3.77 -2.81 -0.37
CA LEU A 21 3.29 -1.68 0.42
C LEU A 21 2.92 -2.10 1.85
N GLU A 22 2.32 -3.28 2.04
CA GLU A 22 2.03 -3.84 3.37
C GLU A 22 3.34 -4.11 4.15
N ARG A 23 4.36 -4.70 3.52
CA ARG A 23 5.70 -4.84 4.13
C ARG A 23 6.35 -3.51 4.46
N TRP A 24 6.08 -2.47 3.66
CA TRP A 24 6.58 -1.13 3.93
C TRP A 24 5.90 -0.52 5.16
N VAL A 25 4.58 -0.68 5.28
CA VAL A 25 3.81 -0.25 6.46
C VAL A 25 4.38 -0.86 7.74
N ASP A 26 4.64 -2.17 7.75
CA ASP A 26 5.19 -2.86 8.92
C ASP A 26 6.57 -2.31 9.31
N ARG A 27 7.44 -2.10 8.32
CA ARG A 27 8.76 -1.49 8.54
C ARG A 27 8.66 -0.07 9.10
N LEU A 28 7.79 0.78 8.55
CA LEU A 28 7.59 2.13 9.05
C LEU A 28 7.06 2.15 10.48
N ALA A 29 6.18 1.21 10.84
CA ALA A 29 5.66 1.10 12.20
C ALA A 29 6.76 0.75 13.20
N GLU A 30 7.57 -0.28 12.92
CA GLU A 30 8.73 -0.64 13.75
C GLU A 30 9.72 0.53 13.89
N ASP A 31 9.97 1.21 12.78
CA ASP A 31 10.89 2.33 12.71
C ASP A 31 10.42 3.55 13.51
N VAL A 32 9.11 3.78 13.60
CA VAL A 32 8.51 4.83 14.43
C VAL A 32 8.62 4.47 15.92
N GLU A 33 8.49 3.20 16.27
CA GLU A 33 8.63 2.74 17.66
C GLU A 33 10.08 2.83 18.17
N ARG A 34 11.06 2.65 17.28
CA ARG A 34 12.50 2.70 17.61
C ARG A 34 13.09 4.11 17.56
N GLU A 35 12.41 5.07 16.94
CA GLU A 35 12.91 6.42 16.75
C GLU A 35 12.62 7.33 17.96
N SER A 36 13.56 8.23 18.27
CA SER A 36 13.45 9.19 19.38
C SER A 36 13.35 10.64 18.91
N ALA A 37 13.78 10.92 17.67
CA ALA A 37 13.69 12.25 17.08
C ALA A 37 12.27 12.56 16.58
N THR A 38 11.59 13.51 17.23
CA THR A 38 10.20 13.90 16.91
C THR A 38 9.98 14.30 15.45
N SER A 39 10.95 14.95 14.79
CA SER A 39 10.85 15.34 13.38
C SER A 39 10.90 14.12 12.44
N VAL A 40 11.72 13.12 12.76
CA VAL A 40 11.80 11.87 12.01
C VAL A 40 10.53 11.05 12.19
N ILE A 41 9.98 10.99 13.41
CA ILE A 41 8.68 10.36 13.69
C ILE A 41 7.57 11.02 12.87
N ALA A 42 7.52 12.36 12.82
CA ALA A 42 6.51 13.09 12.05
C ALA A 42 6.61 12.77 10.54
N ALA A 43 7.82 12.74 9.99
CA ALA A 43 8.05 12.37 8.59
C ALA A 43 7.60 10.92 8.31
N LYS A 44 7.99 9.97 9.15
CA LYS A 44 7.61 8.55 9.00
C LYS A 44 6.10 8.33 9.14
N ARG A 45 5.41 9.11 9.99
CA ARG A 45 3.94 9.09 10.08
C ARG A 45 3.25 9.61 8.83
N ALA A 46 3.78 10.68 8.23
CA ALA A 46 3.26 11.19 6.96
C ALA A 46 3.44 10.16 5.84
N GLU A 47 4.61 9.53 5.79
CA GLU A 47 4.90 8.45 4.84
C GLU A 47 3.97 7.24 5.02
N LEU A 48 3.73 6.83 6.27
CA LEU A 48 2.78 5.76 6.59
C LEU A 48 1.37 6.07 6.08
N TYR A 49 0.91 7.31 6.28
CA TYR A 49 -0.39 7.76 5.78
C TYR A 49 -0.47 7.67 4.25
N ASP A 50 0.58 8.10 3.55
CA ASP A 50 0.63 8.05 2.08
C ASP A 50 0.63 6.61 1.55
N VAL A 51 1.40 5.71 2.17
CA VAL A 51 1.42 4.29 1.80
C VAL A 51 0.05 3.64 2.03
N GLN A 52 -0.63 3.94 3.14
CA GLN A 52 -2.00 3.47 3.41
C GLN A 52 -3.01 4.01 2.38
N ARG A 53 -2.86 5.27 1.96
CA ARG A 53 -3.69 5.87 0.91
C ARG A 53 -3.47 5.19 -0.44
N GLN A 54 -2.24 4.87 -0.80
CA GLN A 54 -1.90 4.13 -2.02
C GLN A 54 -2.51 2.72 -2.01
N LEU A 55 -2.41 2.00 -0.87
CA LEU A 55 -3.05 0.70 -0.69
C LEU A 55 -4.57 0.77 -0.88
N LYS A 56 -5.22 1.79 -0.31
CA LYS A 56 -6.65 2.02 -0.49
C LYS A 56 -7.01 2.23 -1.96
N ALA A 57 -6.28 3.11 -2.65
CA ALA A 57 -6.51 3.38 -4.07
C ALA A 57 -6.29 2.13 -4.95
N LEU A 58 -5.29 1.32 -4.62
CA LEU A 58 -5.01 0.07 -5.33
C LEU A 58 -6.15 -0.94 -5.14
N ARG A 59 -6.69 -1.06 -3.91
CA ARG A 59 -7.85 -1.92 -3.60
C ARG A 59 -9.14 -1.47 -4.30
N GLU A 60 -9.35 -0.16 -4.40
CA GLU A 60 -10.51 0.41 -5.12
C GLU A 60 -10.39 0.22 -6.64
N THR A 61 -9.17 0.30 -7.19
CA THR A 61 -8.91 0.16 -8.63
C THR A 61 -8.93 -1.30 -9.08
N PHE A 62 -8.39 -2.21 -8.26
CA PHE A 62 -8.27 -3.64 -8.58
C PHE A 62 -8.98 -4.52 -7.54
N PRO A 63 -10.30 -4.39 -7.32
CA PRO A 63 -10.99 -5.14 -6.27
C PRO A 63 -10.86 -6.66 -6.44
N GLN A 64 -10.78 -7.15 -7.68
CA GLN A 64 -10.55 -8.58 -7.99
C GLN A 64 -9.19 -9.11 -7.54
N ALA A 65 -8.18 -8.26 -7.36
CA ALA A 65 -6.89 -8.65 -6.78
C ALA A 65 -7.06 -9.05 -5.29
N PHE A 66 -8.04 -8.48 -4.61
CA PHE A 66 -8.24 -8.59 -3.16
C PHE A 66 -9.51 -9.34 -2.75
N ARG A 67 -10.32 -9.79 -3.70
CA ARG A 67 -11.40 -10.74 -3.42
C ARG A 67 -10.77 -12.09 -3.10
N THR A 68 -10.81 -12.46 -1.83
CA THR A 68 -10.51 -13.81 -1.35
C THR A 68 -11.30 -14.83 -2.16
N ARG A 69 -10.64 -15.93 -2.54
CA ARG A 69 -11.32 -17.13 -3.08
C ARG A 69 -12.20 -17.75 -2.01
#